data_AF-A0A432V860-F1
#
_entry.id   AF-A0A432V860-F1
#
_cell.length_a   1.000
_cell.length_b   1.000
_cell.length_c   1.000
_cell.angle_alpha   90.00
_cell.angle_beta   90.00
_cell.angle_gamma   90.00
#
_symmetry.space_group_name_H-M   'P 1'
#
loop_
_entity.id
_entity.type
_entity.pdbx_description
1 polymer ?
#
loop_
_entity_poly.entity_id
_entity_poly.type
_entity_poly.pdbx_seq_one_letter_code
_entity_poly.pdbx_strand_id
1 'polypeptide(L)'
;MFPKLAIVAVVAALSMVCSVASASNRIVDAPTENLGTFLWDNRPSSEMTDAYIQDAIGRHDPFQIFFGLFRAIRDSHLKGESARLESALSFLDFMIDEYEPAVRDGLGVRYRYGYAHNKIDPGWWSGMDGFSAPMTMYAAWEITGKERYRSAALATAKLALQSPLDGGSVWRSEKGCWISEYSWTGMSEEDEYHVLNGHLFGLHALLLLANASQDKDLLEAYDCAARGTKTMADDFIRADRKWTWYQSTPKVIIPVNYLLFESAEFESLFNLTGDPFYREQVGLRRSLFAQEYPLALISGEKGFRVVAKALGAPHPYLPDVYPYRIECEVLGQTVSADHRQMHYKNLDLSQRLVTSLQVPSRPDRCDYSILRGDMTVKVFSQTEFPEVADQPLTLDLKPEAQLDAVAIDGNTITISPEFKASPNKETAANDEARIVFDAPADWQPGSLFAFIAQPDFNAAIAFLLVDSQGNTASRGYPMLKADCENLIMLAPVGFENEGTIGGDRELKFRIFTQDLDSDKSIVLSDYALLSGPADVATYIAAHKDACYRQNTLID
;
A
#
# COMPACT_ATOMS: atom_id res chain seq x y z
N MET A 1 -23.38 46.67 55.78
CA MET A 1 -21.93 46.90 55.54
C MET A 1 -21.24 45.55 55.52
N PHE A 2 -21.04 44.97 54.34
CA PHE A 2 -20.18 43.82 54.09
C PHE A 2 -19.56 44.06 52.70
N PRO A 3 -18.22 43.93 52.53
CA PRO A 3 -17.59 44.28 51.27
C PRO A 3 -17.74 43.14 50.26
N LYS A 4 -18.04 43.51 49.02
CA LYS A 4 -18.00 42.63 47.85
C LYS A 4 -16.54 42.33 47.52
N LEU A 5 -16.15 41.05 47.52
CA LEU A 5 -14.91 40.59 46.89
C LEU A 5 -15.15 40.47 45.38
N ALA A 6 -14.39 41.23 44.60
CA ALA A 6 -14.30 41.07 43.15
C ALA A 6 -13.21 40.04 42.85
N ILE A 7 -13.59 38.92 42.22
CA ILE A 7 -12.64 37.95 41.65
C ILE A 7 -12.30 38.44 40.24
N VAL A 8 -11.07 38.90 40.06
CA VAL A 8 -10.49 39.20 38.75
C VAL A 8 -9.87 37.91 38.23
N ALA A 9 -10.51 37.28 37.25
CA ALA A 9 -9.93 36.17 36.51
C ALA A 9 -9.00 36.73 35.42
N VAL A 10 -7.69 36.58 35.64
CA VAL A 10 -6.66 36.86 34.62
C VAL A 10 -6.58 35.65 33.71
N VAL A 11 -7.16 35.74 32.52
CA VAL A 11 -6.95 34.78 31.42
C VAL A 11 -5.59 35.08 30.81
N ALA A 12 -4.56 34.33 31.22
CA ALA A 12 -3.27 34.33 30.55
C ALA A 12 -3.39 33.54 29.24
N ALA A 13 -3.55 34.24 28.12
CA ALA A 13 -3.40 33.67 26.80
C ALA A 13 -1.91 33.35 26.57
N LEU A 14 -1.52 32.11 26.88
CA LEU A 14 -0.27 31.51 26.43
C LEU A 14 -0.39 31.30 24.92
N SER A 15 -0.05 32.31 24.14
CA SER A 15 0.31 32.15 22.73
C SER A 15 1.57 31.27 22.68
N MET A 16 1.37 29.95 22.57
CA MET A 16 2.38 29.05 22.03
C MET A 16 2.69 29.53 20.62
N VAL A 17 3.70 30.39 20.51
CA VAL A 17 4.40 30.60 19.25
C VAL A 17 5.11 29.27 19.00
N CYS A 18 4.45 28.36 18.29
CA CYS A 18 5.13 27.25 17.65
C CYS A 18 6.18 27.89 16.75
N SER A 19 7.44 27.86 17.21
CA SER A 19 8.60 28.14 16.38
C SER A 19 8.55 27.11 15.26
N VAL A 20 7.95 27.49 14.12
CA VAL A 20 8.07 26.72 12.88
C VAL A 20 9.57 26.56 12.68
N ALA A 21 10.07 25.33 12.75
CA ALA A 21 11.48 25.04 12.57
C ALA A 21 11.93 25.78 11.31
N SER A 22 13.03 26.54 11.39
CA SER A 22 13.63 27.20 10.24
C SER A 22 13.85 26.15 9.17
N ALA A 23 12.95 26.08 8.19
CA ALA A 23 13.08 25.16 7.08
C ALA A 23 14.46 25.39 6.47
N SER A 24 15.21 24.31 6.22
CA SER A 24 16.43 24.44 5.45
C SER A 24 16.10 25.13 4.12
N ASN A 25 16.92 26.09 3.71
CA ASN A 25 16.67 26.85 2.49
C ASN A 25 16.80 26.00 1.21
N ARG A 26 17.36 24.78 1.28
CA ARG A 26 17.58 23.90 0.14
C ARG A 26 16.83 22.58 0.29
N ILE A 27 16.26 22.07 -0.80
CA ILE A 27 15.48 20.83 -0.84
C ILE A 27 16.32 19.63 -0.35
N VAL A 28 17.58 19.52 -0.81
CA VAL A 28 18.46 18.39 -0.46
C VAL A 28 18.85 18.31 1.01
N ASP A 29 18.81 19.46 1.70
CA ASP A 29 19.16 19.58 3.11
C ASP A 29 17.95 19.39 4.02
N ALA A 30 16.76 19.15 3.46
CA ALA A 30 15.57 18.89 4.27
C ALA A 30 15.77 17.62 5.12
N PRO A 31 15.27 17.62 6.37
CA PRO A 31 15.29 16.43 7.22
C PRO A 31 14.67 15.21 6.53
N THR A 32 15.18 14.02 6.84
CA THR A 32 14.72 12.76 6.23
C THR A 32 13.21 12.55 6.38
N GLU A 33 12.64 12.93 7.52
CA GLU A 33 11.20 12.87 7.81
C GLU A 33 10.35 13.80 6.93
N ASN A 34 10.95 14.85 6.37
CA ASN A 34 10.32 15.75 5.40
C ASN A 34 10.47 15.23 3.97
N LEU A 35 11.36 14.26 3.72
CA LEU A 35 11.62 13.71 2.39
C LEU A 35 11.19 12.24 2.28
N GLY A 36 10.42 11.73 3.25
CA GLY A 36 10.15 10.30 3.42
C GLY A 36 9.67 9.62 2.14
N THR A 37 8.77 10.28 1.41
CA THR A 37 8.26 9.85 0.09
C THR A 37 9.37 9.57 -0.94
N PHE A 38 10.37 10.46 -1.05
CA PHE A 38 11.44 10.37 -2.04
C PHE A 38 12.61 9.48 -1.60
N LEU A 39 12.58 9.03 -0.35
CA LEU A 39 13.56 8.13 0.25
C LEU A 39 12.98 6.72 0.46
N TRP A 40 11.69 6.53 0.17
CA TRP A 40 10.96 5.28 0.37
C TRP A 40 11.32 4.21 -0.66
N ASP A 41 12.43 3.51 -0.48
CA ASP A 41 12.83 2.36 -1.30
C ASP A 41 13.20 1.18 -0.41
N ASN A 42 13.18 -0.04 -0.96
CA ASN A 42 13.71 -1.21 -0.28
C ASN A 42 15.25 -1.20 -0.27
N ARG A 43 15.85 -0.49 -1.23
CA ARG A 43 17.29 -0.34 -1.39
C ARG A 43 17.82 0.81 -0.52
N PRO A 44 18.92 0.60 0.22
CA PRO A 44 19.63 1.68 0.88
C PRO A 44 20.18 2.67 -0.15
N SER A 45 20.48 3.90 0.29
CA SER A 45 21.01 4.94 -0.59
C SER A 45 22.36 4.60 -1.23
N SER A 46 23.12 3.69 -0.64
CA SER A 46 24.34 3.14 -1.23
C SER A 46 24.09 2.34 -2.52
N GLU A 47 22.87 1.82 -2.72
CA GLU A 47 22.50 1.02 -3.90
C GLU A 47 21.88 1.85 -5.03
N MET A 48 21.66 3.16 -4.83
CA MET A 48 21.28 4.11 -5.89
C MET A 48 22.49 4.44 -6.77
N THR A 49 22.93 3.45 -7.53
CA THR A 49 24.12 3.48 -8.39
C THR A 49 23.80 3.97 -9.80
N ASP A 50 24.83 4.32 -10.57
CA ASP A 50 24.70 4.63 -11.99
C ASP A 50 24.07 3.47 -12.77
N ALA A 51 24.34 2.21 -12.39
CA ALA A 51 23.74 1.03 -13.00
C ALA A 51 22.22 0.97 -12.78
N TYR A 52 21.74 1.39 -11.61
CA TYR A 52 20.31 1.49 -11.35
C TYR A 52 19.64 2.54 -12.26
N ILE A 53 20.26 3.72 -12.38
CA ILE A 53 19.74 4.79 -13.24
C ILE A 53 19.73 4.35 -14.71
N GLN A 54 20.80 3.68 -15.17
CA GLN A 54 20.90 3.12 -16.51
C GLN A 54 19.83 2.05 -16.80
N ASP A 55 19.52 1.18 -15.83
CA ASP A 55 18.41 0.21 -15.97
C ASP A 55 17.07 0.93 -16.16
N ALA A 56 16.78 1.94 -15.33
CA ALA A 56 15.55 2.73 -15.44
C ALA A 56 15.46 3.50 -16.77
N ILE A 57 16.58 4.01 -17.29
CA ILE A 57 16.69 4.58 -18.65
C ILE A 57 16.33 3.52 -19.69
N GLY A 58 16.89 2.32 -19.60
CA GLY A 58 16.61 1.21 -20.52
C GLY A 58 15.14 0.75 -20.50
N ARG A 59 14.45 0.91 -19.37
CA ARG A 59 13.00 0.64 -19.23
C ARG A 59 12.12 1.81 -19.67
N HIS A 60 12.70 2.96 -20.01
CA HIS A 60 11.98 4.21 -20.31
C HIS A 60 11.00 4.60 -19.19
N ASP A 61 11.49 4.61 -17.95
CA ASP A 61 10.71 4.89 -16.73
C ASP A 61 11.21 6.19 -16.06
N PRO A 62 10.68 7.37 -16.46
CA PRO A 62 11.19 8.66 -16.00
C PRO A 62 11.06 8.82 -14.48
N PHE A 63 10.01 8.29 -13.86
CA PHE A 63 9.85 8.32 -12.41
C PHE A 63 11.00 7.63 -11.68
N GLN A 64 11.33 6.40 -12.05
CA GLN A 64 12.44 5.68 -11.39
C GLN A 64 13.79 6.34 -11.65
N ILE A 65 13.98 6.98 -12.81
CA ILE A 65 15.19 7.77 -13.11
C ILE A 65 15.27 8.97 -12.17
N PHE A 66 14.23 9.82 -12.11
CA PHE A 66 14.25 11.02 -11.25
C PHE A 66 14.31 10.68 -9.77
N PHE A 67 13.65 9.60 -9.33
CA PHE A 67 13.76 9.07 -7.97
C PHE A 67 15.22 8.69 -7.63
N GLY A 68 15.89 7.96 -8.52
CA GLY A 68 17.30 7.62 -8.38
C GLY A 68 18.21 8.84 -8.39
N LEU A 69 17.98 9.78 -9.30
CA LEU A 69 18.77 11.02 -9.44
C LEU A 69 18.66 11.91 -8.21
N PHE A 70 17.46 12.14 -7.68
CA PHE A 70 17.26 12.94 -6.48
C PHE A 70 18.09 12.41 -5.31
N ARG A 71 18.03 11.08 -5.07
CA ARG A 71 18.80 10.42 -4.01
C ARG A 71 20.29 10.51 -4.25
N ALA A 72 20.74 10.24 -5.48
CA ALA A 72 22.16 10.33 -5.83
C ALA A 72 22.71 11.76 -5.63
N ILE A 73 21.98 12.79 -6.05
CA ILE A 73 22.34 14.20 -5.87
C ILE A 73 22.41 14.56 -4.39
N ARG A 74 21.34 14.26 -3.64
CA ARG A 74 21.26 14.55 -2.20
C ARG A 74 22.38 13.88 -1.43
N ASP A 75 22.54 12.57 -1.59
CA ASP A 75 23.48 11.81 -0.77
C ASP A 75 24.92 12.15 -1.13
N SER A 76 25.21 12.42 -2.40
CA SER A 76 26.54 12.91 -2.81
C SER A 76 26.82 14.29 -2.24
N HIS A 77 25.82 15.18 -2.18
CA HIS A 77 25.95 16.49 -1.55
C HIS A 77 26.25 16.35 -0.05
N LEU A 78 25.43 15.60 0.68
CA LEU A 78 25.55 15.44 2.13
C LEU A 78 26.86 14.73 2.55
N LYS A 79 27.39 13.83 1.71
CA LYS A 79 28.65 13.10 1.97
C LYS A 79 29.89 13.76 1.38
N GLY A 80 29.74 14.80 0.55
CA GLY A 80 30.86 15.43 -0.15
C GLY A 80 31.47 14.55 -1.26
N GLU A 81 30.69 13.67 -1.88
CA GLU A 81 31.13 12.75 -2.93
C GLU A 81 31.09 13.41 -4.33
N SER A 82 31.99 14.37 -4.59
CA SER A 82 31.93 15.20 -5.81
C SER A 82 31.90 14.42 -7.13
N ALA A 83 32.63 13.30 -7.24
CA ALA A 83 32.63 12.50 -8.46
C ALA A 83 31.27 11.84 -8.74
N ARG A 84 30.58 11.37 -7.68
CA ARG A 84 29.24 10.79 -7.81
C ARG A 84 28.21 11.87 -8.10
N LEU A 85 28.35 13.05 -7.49
CA LEU A 85 27.50 14.20 -7.81
C LEU A 85 27.62 14.57 -9.30
N GLU A 86 28.83 14.69 -9.85
CA GLU A 86 29.02 14.99 -11.27
C GLU A 86 28.43 13.89 -12.18
N SER A 87 28.54 12.61 -11.81
CA SER A 87 27.87 11.52 -12.55
C SER A 87 26.35 11.69 -12.55
N ALA A 88 25.74 11.89 -11.37
CA ALA A 88 24.29 12.11 -11.26
C ALA A 88 23.83 13.35 -12.05
N LEU A 89 24.61 14.43 -12.04
CA LEU A 89 24.32 15.63 -12.84
C LEU A 89 24.40 15.36 -14.35
N SER A 90 25.32 14.51 -14.80
CA SER A 90 25.40 14.12 -16.22
C SER A 90 24.17 13.33 -16.69
N PHE A 91 23.60 12.48 -15.82
CA PHE A 91 22.33 11.82 -16.09
C PHE A 91 21.14 12.78 -16.07
N LEU A 92 21.18 13.78 -15.20
CA LEU A 92 20.17 14.84 -15.19
C LEU A 92 20.23 15.68 -16.48
N ASP A 93 21.43 15.99 -16.96
CA ASP A 93 21.64 16.63 -18.27
C ASP A 93 21.07 15.74 -19.40
N PHE A 94 21.33 14.43 -19.39
CA PHE A 94 20.70 13.49 -20.33
C PHE A 94 19.16 13.53 -20.28
N MET A 95 18.56 13.59 -19.08
CA MET A 95 17.11 13.72 -18.96
C MET A 95 16.60 15.02 -19.60
N ILE A 96 17.31 16.14 -19.42
CA ILE A 96 16.91 17.41 -20.02
C ILE A 96 17.07 17.39 -21.54
N ASP A 97 18.20 16.89 -22.05
CA ASP A 97 18.60 17.10 -23.44
C ASP A 97 18.25 15.94 -24.39
N GLU A 98 18.28 14.69 -23.89
CA GLU A 98 18.40 13.50 -24.76
C GLU A 98 17.35 12.41 -24.50
N TYR A 99 16.78 12.32 -23.29
CA TYR A 99 15.80 11.27 -22.97
C TYR A 99 14.65 11.18 -23.98
N GLU A 100 14.34 9.97 -24.42
CA GLU A 100 13.16 9.65 -25.22
C GLU A 100 12.44 8.43 -24.59
N PRO A 101 11.10 8.37 -24.62
CA PRO A 101 10.20 9.30 -25.31
C PRO A 101 9.93 10.58 -24.49
N ALA A 102 10.08 11.76 -25.10
CA ALA A 102 9.74 13.04 -24.48
C ALA A 102 9.17 14.06 -25.47
N VAL A 103 8.52 15.09 -24.94
CA VAL A 103 8.15 16.29 -25.71
C VAL A 103 8.87 17.48 -25.10
N ARG A 104 9.69 18.15 -25.90
CA ARG A 104 10.46 19.34 -25.53
C ARG A 104 9.93 20.53 -26.32
N ASP A 105 9.41 21.53 -25.62
CA ASP A 105 8.98 22.78 -26.24
C ASP A 105 9.27 23.98 -25.32
N GLY A 106 8.83 25.18 -25.73
CA GLY A 106 9.06 26.41 -24.95
C GLY A 106 8.37 26.43 -23.58
N LEU A 107 7.50 25.45 -23.28
CA LEU A 107 6.84 25.31 -22.00
C LEU A 107 7.59 24.36 -21.07
N GLY A 108 8.54 23.55 -21.55
CA GLY A 108 9.35 22.65 -20.72
C GLY A 108 9.57 21.27 -21.36
N VAL A 109 9.88 20.28 -20.52
CA VAL A 109 10.05 18.89 -20.93
C VAL A 109 8.94 18.05 -20.31
N ARG A 110 8.11 17.41 -21.14
CA ARG A 110 7.21 16.35 -20.71
C ARG A 110 7.84 15.00 -20.98
N TYR A 111 8.16 14.29 -19.92
CA TYR A 111 8.66 12.93 -19.95
C TYR A 111 7.50 11.97 -20.22
N ARG A 112 7.71 11.00 -21.11
CA ARG A 112 6.72 9.97 -21.41
C ARG A 112 7.28 8.60 -21.06
N TYR A 113 6.39 7.70 -20.72
CA TYR A 113 6.73 6.31 -20.44
C TYR A 113 6.80 5.51 -21.74
N GLY A 114 7.83 4.68 -21.88
CA GLY A 114 8.03 3.83 -23.07
C GLY A 114 7.24 2.52 -23.04
N TYR A 115 6.39 2.30 -22.05
CA TYR A 115 5.58 1.08 -21.88
C TYR A 115 4.11 1.41 -21.60
N ALA A 116 3.23 0.44 -21.87
CA ALA A 116 1.80 0.58 -21.62
C ALA A 116 1.47 0.43 -20.13
N HIS A 117 0.42 1.11 -19.66
CA HIS A 117 -0.13 0.90 -18.31
C HIS A 117 -1.60 0.51 -18.41
N ASN A 118 -1.93 -0.73 -18.03
CA ASN A 118 -3.28 -1.29 -18.21
C ASN A 118 -3.77 -1.15 -19.66
N LYS A 119 -4.80 -0.31 -19.89
CA LYS A 119 -5.38 -0.02 -21.21
C LYS A 119 -4.79 1.25 -21.86
N ILE A 120 -3.80 1.88 -21.23
CA ILE A 120 -3.15 3.10 -21.69
C ILE A 120 -1.93 2.71 -22.52
N ASP A 121 -1.91 3.13 -23.78
CA ASP A 121 -0.79 2.86 -24.69
C ASP A 121 0.51 3.57 -24.24
N PRO A 122 1.69 3.08 -24.67
CA PRO A 122 2.96 3.77 -24.44
C PRO A 122 2.90 5.24 -24.90
N GLY A 123 3.60 6.12 -24.19
CA GLY A 123 3.58 7.56 -24.45
C GLY A 123 2.73 8.40 -23.47
N TRP A 124 2.12 7.75 -22.47
CA TRP A 124 1.51 8.41 -21.32
C TRP A 124 2.56 9.07 -20.41
N TRP A 125 2.13 9.93 -19.49
CA TRP A 125 2.99 10.66 -18.54
C TRP A 125 2.34 10.73 -17.15
N SER A 126 3.12 11.02 -16.10
CA SER A 126 2.63 11.05 -14.73
C SER A 126 2.78 12.42 -14.07
N GLY A 127 1.83 12.76 -13.20
CA GLY A 127 1.98 13.87 -12.26
C GLY A 127 3.05 13.62 -11.20
N MET A 128 3.43 12.36 -10.94
CA MET A 128 4.52 12.04 -10.01
C MET A 128 5.86 12.57 -10.54
N ASP A 129 6.25 12.19 -11.75
CA ASP A 129 7.47 12.70 -12.39
C ASP A 129 7.30 14.14 -12.89
N GLY A 130 6.09 14.54 -13.27
CA GLY A 130 5.76 15.92 -13.64
C GLY A 130 6.15 16.97 -12.58
N PHE A 131 6.13 16.62 -11.28
CA PHE A 131 6.60 17.50 -10.21
C PHE A 131 7.93 17.08 -9.56
N SER A 132 8.24 15.79 -9.47
CA SER A 132 9.52 15.35 -8.90
C SER A 132 10.72 15.56 -9.83
N ALA A 133 10.52 15.54 -11.15
CA ALA A 133 11.55 15.90 -12.12
C ALA A 133 12.00 17.37 -11.96
N PRO A 134 11.10 18.38 -12.01
CA PRO A 134 11.51 19.76 -11.80
C PRO A 134 11.99 20.03 -10.37
N MET A 135 11.46 19.36 -9.34
CA MET A 135 12.02 19.40 -7.99
C MET A 135 13.49 18.94 -7.97
N THR A 136 13.80 17.83 -8.64
CA THR A 136 15.17 17.29 -8.74
C THR A 136 16.11 18.23 -9.47
N MET A 137 15.64 18.83 -10.57
CA MET A 137 16.40 19.86 -11.30
C MET A 137 16.65 21.11 -10.42
N TYR A 138 15.64 21.58 -9.70
CA TYR A 138 15.78 22.73 -8.83
C TYR A 138 16.76 22.46 -7.68
N ALA A 139 16.68 21.27 -7.07
CA ALA A 139 17.64 20.80 -6.07
C ALA A 139 19.09 20.80 -6.61
N ALA A 140 19.29 20.39 -7.86
CA ALA A 140 20.60 20.46 -8.52
C ALA A 140 21.09 21.91 -8.70
N TRP A 141 20.19 22.85 -9.03
CA TRP A 141 20.53 24.29 -9.09
C TRP A 141 20.93 24.83 -7.71
N GLU A 142 20.22 24.50 -6.64
CA GLU A 142 20.54 24.98 -5.29
C GLU A 142 21.94 24.57 -4.81
N ILE A 143 22.44 23.42 -5.29
CA ILE A 143 23.79 22.94 -4.99
C ILE A 143 24.84 23.55 -5.92
N THR A 144 24.54 23.66 -7.22
CA THR A 144 25.56 23.95 -8.25
C THR A 144 25.57 25.40 -8.73
N GLY A 145 24.48 26.14 -8.55
CA GLY A 145 24.25 27.46 -9.14
C GLY A 145 24.09 27.47 -10.68
N LYS A 146 24.01 26.30 -11.34
CA LYS A 146 23.89 26.20 -12.80
C LYS A 146 22.46 26.57 -13.25
N GLU A 147 22.27 27.77 -13.78
CA GLU A 147 20.94 28.34 -14.12
C GLU A 147 20.11 27.50 -15.10
N ARG A 148 20.75 26.66 -15.92
CA ARG A 148 20.05 25.73 -16.82
C ARG A 148 19.08 24.83 -16.06
N TYR A 149 19.44 24.36 -14.87
CA TYR A 149 18.60 23.46 -14.09
C TYR A 149 17.40 24.19 -13.51
N ARG A 150 17.58 25.42 -13.03
CA ARG A 150 16.46 26.26 -12.57
C ARG A 150 15.50 26.60 -13.71
N SER A 151 16.04 26.96 -14.87
CA SER A 151 15.23 27.29 -16.05
C SER A 151 14.41 26.09 -16.52
N ALA A 152 15.04 24.91 -16.62
CA ALA A 152 14.37 23.66 -16.98
C ALA A 152 13.32 23.26 -15.92
N ALA A 153 13.67 23.35 -14.63
CA ALA A 153 12.77 23.04 -13.53
C ALA A 153 11.48 23.86 -13.59
N LEU A 154 11.60 25.19 -13.67
CA LEU A 154 10.43 26.07 -13.64
C LEU A 154 9.58 25.96 -14.90
N ALA A 155 10.19 25.77 -16.07
CA ALA A 155 9.46 25.50 -17.29
C ALA A 155 8.67 24.18 -17.17
N THR A 156 9.36 23.07 -16.91
CA THR A 156 8.74 21.74 -16.78
C THR A 156 7.64 21.71 -15.71
N ALA A 157 7.83 22.37 -14.57
CA ALA A 157 6.78 22.46 -13.55
C ALA A 157 5.54 23.21 -14.05
N LYS A 158 5.71 24.30 -14.81
CA LYS A 158 4.59 25.06 -15.40
C LYS A 158 3.88 24.28 -16.49
N LEU A 159 4.58 23.44 -17.24
CA LEU A 159 3.96 22.48 -18.15
C LEU A 159 3.13 21.45 -17.38
N ALA A 160 3.68 20.86 -16.31
CA ALA A 160 2.96 19.91 -15.46
C ALA A 160 1.70 20.53 -14.82
N LEU A 161 1.72 21.84 -14.52
CA LEU A 161 0.53 22.54 -14.05
C LEU A 161 -0.62 22.57 -15.07
N GLN A 162 -0.42 22.31 -16.36
CA GLN A 162 -1.53 22.33 -17.31
C GLN A 162 -2.52 21.17 -17.10
N SER A 163 -3.70 21.25 -17.74
CA SER A 163 -4.63 20.11 -17.76
C SER A 163 -4.00 18.94 -18.52
N PRO A 164 -4.34 17.67 -18.18
CA PRO A 164 -4.01 16.53 -19.03
C PRO A 164 -4.41 16.68 -20.50
N LEU A 165 -5.48 17.42 -20.78
CA LEU A 165 -5.92 17.77 -22.14
C LEU A 165 -4.89 18.61 -22.92
N ASP A 166 -4.19 19.49 -22.20
CA ASP A 166 -3.17 20.39 -22.75
C ASP A 166 -1.76 19.83 -22.57
N GLY A 167 -1.64 18.64 -21.98
CA GLY A 167 -0.39 17.95 -21.79
C GLY A 167 0.28 18.12 -20.42
N GLY A 168 -0.38 18.76 -19.46
CA GLY A 168 0.05 18.75 -18.06
C GLY A 168 -0.55 17.56 -17.29
N SER A 169 -0.59 17.64 -15.97
CA SER A 169 -1.05 16.56 -15.09
C SER A 169 -2.05 17.03 -14.03
N VAL A 170 -2.57 18.25 -14.13
CA VAL A 170 -3.43 18.84 -13.09
C VAL A 170 -4.86 19.08 -13.57
N TRP A 171 -5.80 18.30 -13.06
CA TRP A 171 -7.22 18.61 -13.15
C TRP A 171 -7.59 19.72 -12.18
N ARG A 172 -8.43 20.67 -12.62
CA ARG A 172 -8.90 21.79 -11.78
C ARG A 172 -10.41 21.80 -11.71
N SER A 173 -10.94 21.88 -10.50
CA SER A 173 -12.36 22.03 -10.24
C SER A 173 -12.61 23.05 -9.11
N GLU A 174 -13.87 23.38 -8.87
CA GLU A 174 -14.27 24.19 -7.72
C GLU A 174 -13.94 23.52 -6.38
N LYS A 175 -13.83 22.19 -6.36
CA LYS A 175 -13.47 21.38 -5.18
C LYS A 175 -11.96 21.36 -4.90
N GLY A 176 -11.15 21.97 -5.77
CA GLY A 176 -9.69 21.93 -5.73
C GLY A 176 -9.10 21.25 -6.96
N CYS A 177 -7.80 21.01 -6.88
CA CYS A 177 -7.03 20.42 -7.97
C CYS A 177 -6.69 18.96 -7.66
N TRP A 178 -6.61 18.14 -8.69
CA TRP A 178 -6.13 16.76 -8.59
C TRP A 178 -4.90 16.60 -9.49
N ILE A 179 -3.86 15.95 -8.96
CA ILE A 179 -2.64 15.64 -9.72
C ILE A 179 -2.77 14.21 -10.21
N SER A 180 -2.99 14.05 -11.52
CA SER A 180 -3.20 12.77 -12.17
C SER A 180 -1.92 11.94 -12.19
N GLU A 181 -1.95 10.71 -11.68
CA GLU A 181 -0.83 9.78 -11.78
C GLU A 181 -0.67 9.25 -13.21
N TYR A 182 -1.78 9.12 -13.95
CA TYR A 182 -1.79 8.53 -15.29
C TYR A 182 -2.49 9.47 -16.26
N SER A 183 -1.73 10.19 -17.07
CA SER A 183 -2.24 11.12 -18.07
C SER A 183 -1.85 10.70 -19.47
N TRP A 184 -2.76 10.78 -20.43
CA TRP A 184 -2.51 10.46 -21.84
C TRP A 184 -3.28 11.37 -22.78
N THR A 185 -2.91 11.34 -24.06
CA THR A 185 -3.57 12.16 -25.09
C THR A 185 -5.00 11.68 -25.31
N GLY A 186 -5.97 12.58 -25.20
CA GLY A 186 -7.38 12.28 -25.40
C GLY A 186 -8.13 11.77 -24.17
N MET A 187 -7.47 11.70 -23.01
CA MET A 187 -8.09 11.42 -21.72
C MET A 187 -9.16 12.46 -21.36
N SER A 188 -10.29 12.03 -20.82
CA SER A 188 -11.29 12.88 -20.20
C SER A 188 -11.24 12.79 -18.68
N GLU A 189 -11.98 13.67 -17.97
CA GLU A 189 -12.09 13.60 -16.50
C GLU A 189 -12.76 12.29 -16.03
N GLU A 190 -13.65 11.70 -16.85
CA GLU A 190 -14.29 10.41 -16.53
C GLU A 190 -13.31 9.23 -16.60
N ASP A 191 -12.20 9.40 -17.33
CA ASP A 191 -11.14 8.40 -17.42
C ASP A 191 -10.13 8.50 -16.27
N GLU A 192 -10.21 9.54 -15.43
CA GLU A 192 -9.28 9.75 -14.32
C GLU A 192 -9.47 8.71 -13.21
N TYR A 193 -8.41 7.95 -12.96
CA TYR A 193 -8.44 6.91 -11.93
C TYR A 193 -8.53 7.48 -10.51
N HIS A 194 -8.03 8.69 -10.31
CA HIS A 194 -7.90 9.33 -9.00
C HIS A 194 -7.08 8.46 -8.04
N VAL A 195 -5.85 8.17 -8.42
CA VAL A 195 -4.92 7.37 -7.61
C VAL A 195 -4.28 8.23 -6.53
N LEU A 196 -4.49 7.88 -5.25
CA LEU A 196 -4.16 8.77 -4.14
C LEU A 196 -2.65 8.93 -3.93
N ASN A 197 -1.89 7.83 -3.93
CA ASN A 197 -0.45 7.92 -3.70
C ASN A 197 0.25 8.74 -4.80
N GLY A 198 -0.10 8.57 -6.08
CA GLY A 198 0.46 9.38 -7.16
C GLY A 198 0.13 10.87 -7.01
N HIS A 199 -1.08 11.19 -6.56
CA HIS A 199 -1.47 12.56 -6.23
C HIS A 199 -0.64 13.12 -5.05
N LEU A 200 -0.50 12.37 -3.95
CA LEU A 200 0.23 12.80 -2.76
C LEU A 200 1.73 12.96 -3.05
N PHE A 201 2.31 12.05 -3.84
CA PHE A 201 3.69 12.14 -4.29
C PHE A 201 3.94 13.43 -5.09
N GLY A 202 3.08 13.70 -6.08
CA GLY A 202 3.14 14.93 -6.87
C GLY A 202 2.92 16.18 -6.02
N LEU A 203 1.96 16.15 -5.09
CA LEU A 203 1.67 17.24 -4.16
C LEU A 203 2.86 17.56 -3.25
N HIS A 204 3.54 16.53 -2.73
CA HIS A 204 4.71 16.67 -1.90
C HIS A 204 5.88 17.30 -2.69
N ALA A 205 6.12 16.84 -3.93
CA ALA A 205 7.16 17.42 -4.79
C ALA A 205 6.84 18.88 -5.15
N LEU A 206 5.57 19.17 -5.47
CA LEU A 206 5.08 20.51 -5.74
C LEU A 206 5.28 21.45 -4.54
N LEU A 207 4.98 20.99 -3.32
CA LEU A 207 5.19 21.78 -2.10
C LEU A 207 6.66 22.16 -1.90
N LEU A 208 7.56 21.18 -2.00
CA LEU A 208 8.99 21.40 -1.84
C LEU A 208 9.51 22.39 -2.89
N LEU A 209 9.13 22.20 -4.16
CA LEU A 209 9.53 23.08 -5.26
C LEU A 209 8.92 24.49 -5.12
N ALA A 210 7.64 24.61 -4.75
CA ALA A 210 6.97 25.89 -4.56
C ALA A 210 7.62 26.69 -3.43
N ASN A 211 7.94 26.04 -2.30
CA ASN A 211 8.64 26.68 -1.19
C ASN A 211 10.08 27.08 -1.55
N ALA A 212 10.82 26.24 -2.28
CA ALA A 212 12.19 26.54 -2.67
C ALA A 212 12.29 27.65 -3.73
N SER A 213 11.33 27.69 -4.65
CA SER A 213 11.30 28.66 -5.76
C SER A 213 10.60 29.97 -5.45
N GLN A 214 9.66 29.96 -4.49
CA GLN A 214 8.72 31.04 -4.25
C GLN A 214 7.96 31.47 -5.52
N ASP A 215 7.84 30.56 -6.51
CA ASP A 215 7.07 30.81 -7.73
C ASP A 215 5.58 30.81 -7.40
N LYS A 216 4.92 31.93 -7.73
CA LYS A 216 3.52 32.17 -7.38
C LYS A 216 2.57 31.13 -7.96
N ASP A 217 2.79 30.69 -9.21
CA ASP A 217 1.90 29.76 -9.88
C ASP A 217 1.97 28.37 -9.21
N LEU A 218 3.17 27.98 -8.75
CA LEU A 218 3.39 26.72 -8.03
C LEU A 218 2.77 26.76 -6.62
N LEU A 219 2.89 27.88 -5.91
CA LEU A 219 2.25 28.08 -4.60
C LEU A 219 0.71 28.01 -4.71
N GLU A 220 0.12 28.70 -5.70
CA GLU A 220 -1.33 28.66 -5.94
C GLU A 220 -1.80 27.25 -6.35
N ALA A 221 -1.01 26.55 -7.15
CA ALA A 221 -1.29 25.16 -7.52
C ALA A 221 -1.23 24.21 -6.32
N TYR A 222 -0.25 24.38 -5.42
CA TYR A 222 -0.17 23.63 -4.18
C TYR A 222 -1.43 23.83 -3.33
N ASP A 223 -1.82 25.08 -3.09
CA ASP A 223 -3.02 25.40 -2.29
C ASP A 223 -4.29 24.79 -2.91
N CYS A 224 -4.39 24.83 -4.25
CA CYS A 224 -5.47 24.21 -4.97
C CYS A 224 -5.48 22.68 -4.80
N ALA A 225 -4.33 22.03 -4.95
CA ALA A 225 -4.19 20.59 -4.86
C ALA A 225 -4.41 20.08 -3.43
N ALA A 226 -3.88 20.77 -2.41
CA ALA A 226 -4.11 20.46 -1.00
C ALA A 226 -5.60 20.56 -0.62
N ARG A 227 -6.33 21.53 -1.18
CA ARG A 227 -7.80 21.62 -1.03
C ARG A 227 -8.50 20.45 -1.73
N GLY A 228 -8.02 20.02 -2.89
CA GLY A 228 -8.51 18.82 -3.59
C GLY A 228 -8.34 17.57 -2.73
N THR A 229 -7.15 17.34 -2.18
CA THR A 229 -6.84 16.22 -1.27
C THR A 229 -7.84 16.17 -0.11
N LYS A 230 -8.09 17.31 0.55
CA LYS A 230 -9.02 17.39 1.68
C LYS A 230 -10.46 17.13 1.28
N THR A 231 -10.86 17.63 0.11
CA THR A 231 -12.25 17.48 -0.37
C THR A 231 -12.56 16.05 -0.79
N MET A 232 -11.57 15.33 -1.35
CA MET A 232 -11.72 13.96 -1.81
C MET A 232 -11.34 12.90 -0.76
N ALA A 233 -10.86 13.30 0.42
CA ALA A 233 -10.30 12.39 1.42
C ALA A 233 -11.26 11.24 1.80
N ASP A 234 -12.55 11.56 1.96
CA ASP A 234 -13.57 10.56 2.31
C ASP A 234 -13.88 9.58 1.16
N ASP A 235 -13.62 9.94 -0.09
CA ASP A 235 -13.84 9.05 -1.25
C ASP A 235 -12.88 7.84 -1.23
N PHE A 236 -11.74 7.99 -0.56
CA PHE A 236 -10.73 6.95 -0.34
C PHE A 236 -10.98 6.13 0.93
N ILE A 237 -12.00 6.45 1.72
CA ILE A 237 -12.36 5.68 2.91
C ILE A 237 -13.53 4.75 2.55
N ARG A 238 -13.44 3.49 2.94
CA ARG A 238 -14.57 2.57 2.78
C ARG A 238 -15.76 3.01 3.61
N ALA A 239 -16.97 2.65 3.17
CA ALA A 239 -18.19 2.95 3.90
C ALA A 239 -18.19 2.37 5.33
N ASP A 240 -17.59 1.18 5.51
CA ASP A 240 -17.40 0.52 6.81
C ASP A 240 -16.29 1.14 7.68
N ARG A 241 -15.45 2.02 7.10
CA ARG A 241 -14.25 2.63 7.70
C ARG A 241 -13.23 1.62 8.25
N LYS A 242 -13.28 0.37 7.79
CA LYS A 242 -12.34 -0.71 8.19
C LYS A 242 -11.13 -0.80 7.28
N TRP A 243 -11.12 -0.09 6.15
CA TRP A 243 -9.97 0.03 5.25
C TRP A 243 -10.13 1.22 4.29
N THR A 244 -9.19 1.39 3.36
CA THR A 244 -9.18 2.48 2.38
C THR A 244 -9.10 1.95 0.94
N TRP A 245 -9.37 2.82 -0.02
CA TRP A 245 -9.22 2.59 -1.45
C TRP A 245 -7.90 3.20 -1.92
N TYR A 246 -7.22 2.51 -2.84
CA TYR A 246 -6.02 3.00 -3.55
C TYR A 246 -6.37 4.11 -4.55
N GLN A 247 -7.48 3.89 -5.25
CA GLN A 247 -8.04 4.79 -6.25
C GLN A 247 -9.57 4.79 -6.11
N SER A 248 -10.22 5.89 -6.50
CA SER A 248 -11.68 6.03 -6.34
C SER A 248 -12.46 5.66 -7.61
N THR A 249 -11.81 5.61 -8.78
CA THR A 249 -12.49 5.39 -10.07
C THR A 249 -11.75 4.37 -10.96
N PRO A 250 -12.22 3.12 -11.11
CA PRO A 250 -13.10 2.44 -10.17
C PRO A 250 -12.42 2.30 -8.80
N LYS A 251 -13.19 1.94 -7.77
CA LYS A 251 -12.66 1.66 -6.44
C LYS A 251 -11.78 0.41 -6.46
N VAL A 252 -10.54 0.54 -6.00
CA VAL A 252 -9.59 -0.57 -5.83
C VAL A 252 -9.12 -0.59 -4.39
N ILE A 253 -9.19 -1.74 -3.71
CA ILE A 253 -8.78 -1.87 -2.30
C ILE A 253 -7.28 -1.58 -2.20
N ILE A 254 -6.87 -0.73 -1.26
CA ILE A 254 -5.44 -0.42 -1.12
C ILE A 254 -4.64 -1.63 -0.62
N PRO A 255 -3.55 -2.03 -1.27
CA PRO A 255 -2.65 -3.03 -0.72
C PRO A 255 -1.87 -2.46 0.47
N VAL A 256 -1.23 -3.33 1.26
CA VAL A 256 -0.63 -2.92 2.54
C VAL A 256 0.61 -2.06 2.33
N ASN A 257 1.40 -2.38 1.32
CA ASN A 257 2.58 -1.60 0.97
C ASN A 257 2.21 -0.12 0.68
N TYR A 258 1.12 0.12 -0.04
CA TYR A 258 0.64 1.44 -0.40
C TYR A 258 -0.05 2.13 0.77
N LEU A 259 -0.80 1.42 1.62
CA LEU A 259 -1.34 2.01 2.86
C LEU A 259 -0.22 2.60 3.73
N LEU A 260 0.86 1.86 3.89
CA LEU A 260 2.04 2.27 4.64
C LEU A 260 2.81 3.40 3.92
N PHE A 261 2.85 3.38 2.59
CA PHE A 261 3.48 4.43 1.80
C PHE A 261 2.70 5.75 1.90
N GLU A 262 1.38 5.73 1.71
CA GLU A 262 0.52 6.91 1.90
C GLU A 262 0.64 7.47 3.31
N SER A 263 0.78 6.60 4.32
CA SER A 263 1.04 7.04 5.70
C SER A 263 2.33 7.86 5.80
N ALA A 264 3.39 7.48 5.08
CA ALA A 264 4.62 8.25 5.05
C ALA A 264 4.48 9.55 4.25
N GLU A 265 3.72 9.55 3.15
CA GLU A 265 3.43 10.75 2.36
C GLU A 265 2.67 11.79 3.18
N PHE A 266 1.60 11.38 3.88
CA PHE A 266 0.88 12.25 4.80
C PHE A 266 1.75 12.72 5.96
N GLU A 267 2.62 11.86 6.51
CA GLU A 267 3.53 12.26 7.59
C GLU A 267 4.54 13.32 7.12
N SER A 268 5.13 13.17 5.94
CA SER A 268 6.04 14.18 5.38
C SER A 268 5.31 15.50 5.09
N LEU A 269 4.09 15.45 4.53
CA LEU A 269 3.27 16.64 4.33
C LEU A 269 2.92 17.33 5.66
N PHE A 270 2.59 16.56 6.70
CA PHE A 270 2.37 17.08 8.05
C PHE A 270 3.63 17.76 8.59
N ASN A 271 4.81 17.14 8.46
CA ASN A 271 6.06 17.70 8.97
C ASN A 271 6.45 19.00 8.27
N LEU A 272 6.12 19.14 6.98
CA LEU A 272 6.37 20.35 6.20
C LEU A 272 5.37 21.48 6.49
N THR A 273 4.11 21.16 6.76
CA THR A 273 3.01 22.16 6.79
C THR A 273 2.49 22.45 8.20
N GLY A 274 2.64 21.50 9.12
CA GLY A 274 1.97 21.49 10.41
C GLY A 274 0.45 21.29 10.34
N ASP A 275 -0.12 20.97 9.18
CA ASP A 275 -1.56 20.88 8.99
C ASP A 275 -2.15 19.62 9.67
N PRO A 276 -3.02 19.76 10.69
CA PRO A 276 -3.55 18.63 11.45
C PRO A 276 -4.31 17.61 10.59
N PHE A 277 -4.87 18.00 9.44
CA PHE A 277 -5.54 17.08 8.53
C PHE A 277 -4.61 15.92 8.13
N TYR A 278 -3.37 16.22 7.76
CA TYR A 278 -2.43 15.18 7.35
C TYR A 278 -2.08 14.25 8.52
N ARG A 279 -1.92 14.79 9.73
CA ARG A 279 -1.71 13.97 10.94
C ARG A 279 -2.88 13.03 11.21
N GLU A 280 -4.12 13.49 11.02
CA GLU A 280 -5.32 12.65 11.16
C GLU A 280 -5.33 11.52 10.13
N GLN A 281 -4.95 11.79 8.88
CA GLN A 281 -4.84 10.78 7.82
C GLN A 281 -3.75 9.74 8.12
N VAL A 282 -2.61 10.14 8.70
CA VAL A 282 -1.57 9.23 9.22
C VAL A 282 -2.14 8.34 10.32
N GLY A 283 -2.83 8.93 11.29
CA GLY A 283 -3.43 8.21 12.42
C GLY A 283 -4.45 7.16 11.98
N LEU A 284 -5.33 7.53 11.03
CA LEU A 284 -6.30 6.62 10.43
C LEU A 284 -5.60 5.40 9.82
N ARG A 285 -4.68 5.60 8.87
CA ARG A 285 -4.02 4.49 8.16
C ARG A 285 -3.20 3.59 9.08
N ARG A 286 -2.46 4.17 10.03
CA ARG A 286 -1.71 3.42 11.05
C ARG A 286 -2.63 2.59 11.96
N SER A 287 -3.80 3.11 12.33
CA SER A 287 -4.79 2.34 13.12
C SER A 287 -5.40 1.18 12.34
N LEU A 288 -5.69 1.39 11.05
CA LEU A 288 -6.19 0.35 10.16
C LEU A 288 -5.17 -0.78 10.01
N PHE A 289 -3.90 -0.44 9.81
CA PHE A 289 -2.82 -1.42 9.79
C PHE A 289 -2.70 -2.16 11.13
N ALA A 290 -2.68 -1.45 12.26
CA ALA A 290 -2.53 -2.06 13.59
C ALA A 290 -3.67 -3.04 13.94
N GLN A 291 -4.89 -2.77 13.47
CA GLN A 291 -6.04 -3.67 13.64
C GLN A 291 -5.85 -5.00 12.92
N GLU A 292 -5.26 -4.98 11.72
CA GLU A 292 -5.10 -6.17 10.87
C GLU A 292 -3.78 -6.92 11.12
N TYR A 293 -2.79 -6.21 11.65
CA TYR A 293 -1.45 -6.69 11.98
C TYR A 293 -1.10 -6.49 13.47
N PRO A 294 -1.93 -6.98 14.42
CA PRO A 294 -1.65 -6.81 15.84
C PRO A 294 -0.45 -7.65 16.25
N LEU A 295 0.19 -7.26 17.36
CA LEU A 295 1.13 -8.13 18.06
C LEU A 295 0.35 -9.05 19.01
N ALA A 296 0.70 -10.34 19.05
CA ALA A 296 0.14 -11.29 20.01
C ALA A 296 1.17 -11.72 21.05
N LEU A 297 0.70 -12.11 22.23
CA LEU A 297 1.54 -12.63 23.29
C LEU A 297 1.17 -14.08 23.59
N ILE A 298 2.18 -14.96 23.59
CA ILE A 298 2.02 -16.38 23.90
C ILE A 298 2.81 -16.68 25.18
N SER A 299 2.15 -17.21 26.19
CA SER A 299 2.77 -17.63 27.44
C SER A 299 3.48 -18.97 27.27
N GLY A 300 4.67 -19.12 27.85
CA GLY A 300 5.46 -20.36 27.82
C GLY A 300 6.33 -20.53 29.07
N GLU A 301 7.03 -21.67 29.17
CA GLU A 301 7.84 -22.00 30.37
C GLU A 301 8.97 -20.99 30.65
N LYS A 302 9.49 -20.33 29.60
CA LYS A 302 10.62 -19.39 29.66
C LYS A 302 10.20 -17.91 29.64
N GLY A 303 8.94 -17.61 29.95
CA GLY A 303 8.37 -16.27 29.87
C GLY A 303 7.35 -16.18 28.74
N PHE A 304 7.43 -15.13 27.93
CA PHE A 304 6.46 -14.88 26.87
C PHE A 304 7.14 -14.81 25.50
N ARG A 305 6.35 -15.03 24.45
CA ARG A 305 6.76 -14.86 23.05
C ARG A 305 5.85 -13.83 22.41
N VAL A 306 6.43 -12.72 21.96
CA VAL A 306 5.73 -11.71 21.16
C VAL A 306 5.75 -12.17 19.70
N VAL A 307 4.58 -12.26 19.07
CA VAL A 307 4.43 -12.78 17.70
C VAL A 307 3.83 -11.72 16.80
N ALA A 308 4.42 -11.54 15.61
CA ALA A 308 3.86 -10.74 14.53
C ALA A 308 3.78 -11.57 13.25
N LYS A 309 2.79 -11.25 12.41
CA LYS A 309 2.56 -11.88 11.10
C LYS A 309 2.87 -10.87 9.99
N ALA A 310 3.40 -11.35 8.87
CA ALA A 310 3.55 -10.60 7.61
C ALA A 310 2.33 -10.81 6.67
N LEU A 311 1.33 -11.60 7.10
CA LEU A 311 0.11 -11.90 6.35
C LEU A 311 -1.10 -11.32 7.07
N GLY A 312 -1.97 -10.64 6.34
CA GLY A 312 -3.14 -10.00 6.91
C GLY A 312 -4.04 -9.43 5.83
N ALA A 313 -5.05 -8.67 6.23
CA ALA A 313 -5.88 -7.94 5.29
C ALA A 313 -5.08 -6.94 4.45
N PRO A 314 -5.58 -6.57 3.26
CA PRO A 314 -6.77 -7.12 2.61
C PRO A 314 -6.48 -8.45 1.91
N HIS A 315 -5.23 -8.69 1.53
CA HIS A 315 -4.81 -9.81 0.69
C HIS A 315 -3.82 -10.73 1.42
N PRO A 316 -4.25 -11.58 2.38
CA PRO A 316 -3.37 -12.48 3.12
C PRO A 316 -2.66 -13.54 2.27
N TYR A 317 -2.93 -13.61 0.96
CA TYR A 317 -2.19 -14.42 0.00
C TYR A 317 -0.97 -13.68 -0.60
N LEU A 318 -0.77 -12.40 -0.26
CA LEU A 318 0.38 -11.58 -0.62
C LEU A 318 1.10 -11.14 0.67
N PRO A 319 2.37 -11.54 0.88
CA PRO A 319 3.20 -10.96 1.93
C PRO A 319 3.70 -9.58 1.47
N ASP A 320 2.77 -8.63 1.43
CA ASP A 320 2.95 -7.28 0.87
C ASP A 320 3.27 -6.23 1.95
N VAL A 321 3.76 -6.67 3.11
CA VAL A 321 4.27 -5.79 4.16
C VAL A 321 5.75 -5.56 3.91
N TYR A 322 6.27 -4.39 4.25
CA TYR A 322 7.70 -4.14 4.21
C TYR A 322 8.46 -4.96 5.26
N PRO A 323 9.77 -5.17 5.09
CA PRO A 323 10.61 -5.62 6.19
C PRO A 323 10.34 -4.77 7.44
N TYR A 324 10.30 -5.39 8.61
CA TYR A 324 9.86 -4.72 9.84
C TYR A 324 10.73 -5.09 11.04
N ARG A 325 10.58 -4.32 12.10
CA ARG A 325 11.19 -4.51 13.42
C ARG A 325 10.12 -4.43 14.48
N ILE A 326 10.21 -5.32 15.45
CA ILE A 326 9.46 -5.25 16.70
C ILE A 326 10.46 -4.87 17.79
N GLU A 327 10.19 -3.82 18.56
CA GLU A 327 10.99 -3.42 19.71
C GLU A 327 10.09 -3.38 20.94
N CYS A 328 10.41 -4.14 21.98
CA CYS A 328 9.61 -4.22 23.20
C CYS A 328 10.39 -3.76 24.42
N GLU A 329 9.74 -2.99 25.29
CA GLU A 329 10.25 -2.62 26.61
C GLU A 329 9.83 -3.70 27.62
N VAL A 330 10.82 -4.34 28.24
CA VAL A 330 10.64 -5.46 29.17
C VAL A 330 11.56 -5.25 30.37
N LEU A 331 10.99 -5.09 31.57
CA LEU A 331 11.76 -4.86 32.81
C LEU A 331 12.74 -3.67 32.70
N GLY A 332 12.34 -2.62 31.98
CA GLY A 332 13.18 -1.44 31.72
C GLY A 332 14.32 -1.65 30.73
N GLN A 333 14.30 -2.74 29.95
CA GLN A 333 15.23 -2.99 28.85
C GLN A 333 14.49 -3.12 27.52
N THR A 334 15.07 -2.57 26.46
CA THR A 334 14.56 -2.75 25.10
C THR A 334 15.13 -4.03 24.49
N VAL A 335 14.25 -4.90 24.00
CA VAL A 335 14.58 -6.10 23.22
C VAL A 335 13.94 -6.02 21.84
N SER A 336 14.61 -6.51 20.80
CA SER A 336 14.12 -6.34 19.44
C SER A 336 14.33 -7.55 18.53
N ALA A 337 13.52 -7.63 17.47
CA ALA A 337 13.66 -8.60 16.39
C ALA A 337 13.36 -7.95 15.04
N ASP A 338 14.23 -8.17 14.05
CA ASP A 338 14.04 -7.75 12.66
C ASP A 338 13.49 -8.91 11.83
N HIS A 339 12.61 -8.57 10.89
CA HIS A 339 12.06 -9.48 9.92
C HIS A 339 12.34 -8.99 8.50
N ARG A 340 13.21 -9.71 7.78
CA ARG A 340 13.65 -9.39 6.41
C ARG A 340 13.51 -10.57 5.44
N GLN A 341 12.89 -11.66 5.89
CA GLN A 341 13.01 -12.98 5.26
C GLN A 341 11.77 -13.41 4.45
N MET A 342 10.73 -12.57 4.36
CA MET A 342 9.46 -12.92 3.71
C MET A 342 9.56 -13.41 2.25
N HIS A 343 10.58 -12.97 1.51
CA HIS A 343 10.82 -13.39 0.12
C HIS A 343 11.85 -14.53 -0.03
N TYR A 344 12.43 -15.03 1.07
CA TYR A 344 13.50 -16.04 1.01
C TYR A 344 12.91 -17.43 0.74
N LYS A 345 12.91 -17.84 -0.53
CA LYS A 345 12.28 -19.09 -1.01
C LYS A 345 12.86 -20.37 -0.40
N ASN A 346 14.07 -20.30 0.17
CA ASN A 346 14.77 -21.40 0.81
C ASN A 346 14.40 -21.61 2.29
N LEU A 347 13.48 -20.80 2.83
CA LEU A 347 12.98 -20.91 4.19
C LEU A 347 11.53 -21.38 4.21
N ASP A 348 11.12 -22.02 5.30
CA ASP A 348 9.75 -22.48 5.49
C ASP A 348 8.79 -21.27 5.61
N LEU A 349 7.53 -21.46 5.21
CA LEU A 349 6.52 -20.38 5.25
C LEU A 349 6.39 -19.75 6.64
N SER A 350 6.46 -20.53 7.72
CA SER A 350 6.36 -20.00 9.09
C SER A 350 7.54 -19.10 9.46
N GLN A 351 8.75 -19.41 8.99
CA GLN A 351 9.94 -18.57 9.21
C GLN A 351 9.89 -17.29 8.38
N ARG A 352 9.30 -17.37 7.19
CA ARG A 352 9.17 -16.25 6.25
C ARG A 352 8.05 -15.31 6.63
N LEU A 353 6.97 -15.81 7.20
CA LEU A 353 5.71 -15.05 7.32
C LEU A 353 5.34 -14.72 8.75
N VAL A 354 6.10 -15.23 9.72
CA VAL A 354 5.91 -14.95 11.15
C VAL A 354 7.24 -14.63 11.80
N THR A 355 7.23 -13.64 12.68
CA THR A 355 8.35 -13.31 13.56
C THR A 355 7.97 -13.56 14.99
N SER A 356 8.90 -14.11 15.77
CA SER A 356 8.74 -14.35 17.20
C SER A 356 9.92 -13.76 17.97
N LEU A 357 9.61 -12.98 19.00
CA LEU A 357 10.57 -12.40 19.93
C LEU A 357 10.33 -12.98 21.33
N GLN A 358 11.29 -13.77 21.82
CA GLN A 358 11.23 -14.33 23.18
C GLN A 358 11.58 -13.24 24.20
N VAL A 359 10.74 -13.11 25.24
CA VAL A 359 10.92 -12.13 26.32
C VAL A 359 10.74 -12.78 27.70
N PRO A 360 11.49 -12.36 28.73
CA PRO A 360 11.44 -12.99 30.05
C PRO A 360 10.17 -12.68 30.85
N SER A 361 9.47 -11.58 30.55
CA SER A 361 8.21 -11.18 31.17
C SER A 361 7.30 -10.49 30.16
N ARG A 362 6.04 -10.25 30.53
CA ARG A 362 5.10 -9.48 29.71
C ARG A 362 5.69 -8.10 29.40
N PRO A 363 5.73 -7.67 28.13
CA PRO A 363 6.24 -6.36 27.75
C PRO A 363 5.30 -5.25 28.23
N ASP A 364 5.87 -4.11 28.62
CA ASP A 364 5.10 -2.90 28.98
C ASP A 364 4.55 -2.21 27.71
N ARG A 365 5.34 -2.27 26.64
CA ARG A 365 5.05 -1.70 25.34
C ARG A 365 5.86 -2.41 24.27
N CYS A 366 5.29 -2.59 23.09
CA CYS A 366 6.02 -2.94 21.88
C CYS A 366 5.72 -1.93 20.76
N ASP A 367 6.75 -1.58 20.00
CA ASP A 367 6.68 -0.75 18.82
C ASP A 367 6.86 -1.60 17.57
N TYR A 368 5.98 -1.41 16.59
CA TYR A 368 6.10 -1.99 15.26
C TYR A 368 6.61 -0.92 14.31
N SER A 369 7.76 -1.16 13.69
CA SER A 369 8.38 -0.24 12.74
C SER A 369 8.68 -0.95 11.43
N ILE A 370 8.50 -0.29 10.30
CA ILE A 370 8.95 -0.78 9.00
C ILE A 370 10.36 -0.27 8.68
N LEU A 371 11.10 -1.08 7.93
CA LEU A 371 12.48 -0.86 7.52
C LEU A 371 12.49 -0.65 6.00
N ARG A 372 12.83 0.56 5.57
CA ARG A 372 12.84 0.98 4.16
C ARG A 372 14.16 1.64 3.81
N GLY A 373 15.06 0.89 3.18
CA GLY A 373 16.41 1.34 2.90
C GLY A 373 17.10 1.76 4.20
N ASP A 374 17.40 3.06 4.33
CA ASP A 374 18.04 3.64 5.51
C ASP A 374 17.04 4.20 6.54
N MET A 375 15.74 4.07 6.30
CA MET A 375 14.67 4.58 7.16
C MET A 375 14.10 3.48 8.06
N THR A 376 13.84 3.85 9.32
CA THR A 376 12.98 3.10 10.23
C THR A 376 11.77 3.96 10.55
N VAL A 377 10.59 3.52 10.13
CA VAL A 377 9.35 4.28 10.31
C VAL A 377 8.45 3.55 11.28
N LYS A 378 8.23 4.17 12.45
CA LYS A 378 7.32 3.62 13.45
C LYS A 378 5.89 3.68 12.94
N VAL A 379 5.22 2.53 12.89
CA VAL A 379 3.83 2.42 12.44
C VAL A 379 2.88 2.53 13.63
N PHE A 380 3.09 1.73 14.68
CA PHE A 380 2.25 1.82 15.87
C PHE A 380 2.99 1.37 17.13
N SER A 381 2.37 1.67 18.27
CA SER A 381 2.77 1.20 19.59
C SER A 381 1.61 0.44 20.21
N GLN A 382 1.90 -0.69 20.85
CA GLN A 382 0.92 -1.54 21.50
C GLN A 382 1.33 -1.80 22.95
N THR A 383 0.41 -1.53 23.88
CA THR A 383 0.59 -1.74 25.33
C THR A 383 -0.31 -2.86 25.85
N GLU A 384 -1.37 -3.19 25.11
CA GLU A 384 -2.29 -4.26 25.43
C GLU A 384 -2.14 -5.38 24.41
N PHE A 385 -1.96 -6.61 24.90
CA PHE A 385 -1.69 -7.76 24.05
C PHE A 385 -2.81 -8.78 24.24
N PRO A 386 -3.41 -9.28 23.15
CA PRO A 386 -4.26 -10.45 23.22
C PRO A 386 -3.36 -11.63 23.63
N GLU A 387 -3.62 -12.18 24.83
CA GLU A 387 -3.08 -13.47 25.22
C GLU A 387 -3.94 -14.54 24.56
N VAL A 388 -3.34 -15.31 23.66
CA VAL A 388 -4.04 -16.30 22.86
C VAL A 388 -3.49 -17.69 23.14
N ALA A 389 -4.37 -18.68 23.13
CA ALA A 389 -3.95 -20.07 23.05
C ALA A 389 -3.23 -20.28 21.71
N ASP A 390 -2.16 -21.06 21.70
CA ASP A 390 -1.35 -21.31 20.50
C ASP A 390 -2.02 -22.34 19.57
N GLN A 391 -3.32 -22.20 19.28
CA GLN A 391 -4.11 -23.15 18.51
C GLN A 391 -5.22 -22.47 17.70
N PRO A 392 -5.23 -22.62 16.37
CA PRO A 392 -6.35 -22.23 15.51
C PRO A 392 -7.68 -22.82 15.96
N LEU A 393 -8.78 -22.08 15.74
CA LEU A 393 -10.12 -22.63 15.89
C LEU A 393 -10.47 -23.48 14.66
N THR A 394 -10.41 -24.80 14.79
CA THR A 394 -10.89 -25.73 13.76
C THR A 394 -12.40 -25.58 13.58
N LEU A 395 -12.85 -25.54 12.33
CA LEU A 395 -14.25 -25.40 11.96
C LEU A 395 -14.78 -26.71 11.35
N ASP A 396 -15.95 -27.14 11.78
CA ASP A 396 -16.68 -28.26 11.18
C ASP A 396 -17.65 -27.71 10.12
N LEU A 397 -17.11 -27.39 8.94
CA LEU A 397 -17.89 -26.86 7.83
C LEU A 397 -18.43 -27.98 6.95
N LYS A 398 -19.67 -27.80 6.48
CA LYS A 398 -20.34 -28.72 5.55
C LYS A 398 -20.50 -28.03 4.20
N PRO A 399 -19.55 -28.22 3.26
CA PRO A 399 -19.66 -27.61 1.94
C PRO A 399 -20.90 -28.13 1.20
N GLU A 400 -21.53 -27.25 0.43
CA GLU A 400 -22.57 -27.61 -0.53
C GLU A 400 -22.08 -27.34 -1.96
N ALA A 401 -22.34 -28.29 -2.86
CA ALA A 401 -21.98 -28.21 -4.27
C ALA A 401 -23.12 -27.57 -5.08
N GLN A 402 -22.77 -26.60 -5.92
CA GLN A 402 -23.69 -25.89 -6.82
C GLN A 402 -23.07 -25.71 -8.21
N LEU A 403 -23.93 -25.56 -9.22
CA LEU A 403 -23.54 -25.40 -10.64
C LEU A 403 -22.69 -26.59 -11.12
N ASP A 404 -21.51 -26.34 -11.69
CA ASP A 404 -20.64 -27.39 -12.21
C ASP A 404 -19.99 -28.25 -11.11
N ALA A 405 -20.08 -27.85 -9.83
CA ALA A 405 -19.78 -28.76 -8.72
C ALA A 405 -20.98 -29.70 -8.54
N VAL A 406 -20.79 -30.99 -8.83
CA VAL A 406 -21.90 -31.96 -8.95
C VAL A 406 -22.00 -32.96 -7.81
N ALA A 407 -20.91 -33.21 -7.09
CA ALA A 407 -20.86 -34.18 -6.01
C ALA A 407 -19.80 -33.80 -4.97
N ILE A 408 -20.07 -34.18 -3.72
CA ILE A 408 -19.13 -34.11 -2.61
C ILE A 408 -19.07 -35.50 -1.97
N ASP A 409 -17.92 -36.16 -2.07
CA ASP A 409 -17.63 -37.44 -1.40
C ASP A 409 -16.51 -37.24 -0.38
N GLY A 410 -16.89 -37.18 0.90
CA GLY A 410 -16.02 -36.73 1.98
C GLY A 410 -15.52 -35.30 1.72
N ASN A 411 -14.22 -35.17 1.48
CA ASN A 411 -13.56 -33.89 1.22
C ASN A 411 -13.33 -33.62 -0.28
N THR A 412 -13.70 -34.57 -1.16
CA THR A 412 -13.47 -34.46 -2.60
C THR A 412 -14.71 -33.91 -3.29
N ILE A 413 -14.56 -32.81 -4.01
CA ILE A 413 -15.59 -32.21 -4.84
C ILE A 413 -15.31 -32.56 -6.30
N THR A 414 -16.31 -33.13 -6.98
CA THR A 414 -16.27 -33.38 -8.42
C THR A 414 -16.82 -32.17 -9.17
N ILE A 415 -16.05 -31.67 -10.13
CA ILE A 415 -16.40 -30.57 -11.02
C ILE A 415 -16.62 -31.15 -12.41
N SER A 416 -17.84 -31.00 -12.96
CA SER A 416 -18.21 -31.51 -14.27
C SER A 416 -18.75 -30.37 -15.14
N PRO A 417 -17.96 -29.82 -16.07
CA PRO A 417 -18.40 -28.72 -16.94
C PRO A 417 -19.53 -29.11 -17.90
N GLU A 418 -19.74 -30.41 -18.14
CA GLU A 418 -20.85 -30.92 -18.95
C GLU A 418 -22.20 -30.88 -18.21
N PHE A 419 -22.19 -30.69 -16.90
CA PHE A 419 -23.40 -30.66 -16.09
C PHE A 419 -24.25 -29.43 -16.39
N LYS A 420 -25.47 -29.63 -16.88
CA LYS A 420 -26.43 -28.55 -17.11
C LYS A 420 -27.29 -28.35 -15.88
N ALA A 421 -26.92 -27.39 -15.03
CA ALA A 421 -27.77 -26.97 -13.94
C ALA A 421 -29.19 -26.65 -14.46
N SER A 422 -30.22 -27.15 -13.79
CA SER A 422 -31.61 -26.92 -14.22
C SER A 422 -31.89 -25.41 -14.31
N PRO A 423 -32.50 -24.93 -15.41
CA PRO A 423 -32.66 -23.49 -15.68
C PRO A 423 -33.73 -22.86 -14.78
N ASN A 424 -33.42 -22.70 -13.50
CA ASN A 424 -34.26 -21.95 -12.57
C ASN A 424 -33.53 -20.69 -12.10
N LYS A 425 -33.93 -19.59 -12.75
CA LYS A 425 -33.94 -18.16 -12.37
C LYS A 425 -32.69 -17.41 -11.92
N GLU A 426 -31.54 -18.01 -11.67
CA GLU A 426 -30.30 -17.23 -11.43
C GLU A 426 -29.11 -17.78 -12.23
N THR A 427 -28.90 -17.19 -13.41
CA THR A 427 -27.64 -17.21 -14.20
C THR A 427 -27.08 -18.57 -14.61
N ALA A 428 -27.64 -19.20 -15.64
CA ALA A 428 -27.05 -20.34 -16.34
C ALA A 428 -25.95 -19.90 -17.35
N ALA A 429 -24.87 -19.32 -16.85
CA ALA A 429 -23.59 -19.50 -17.49
C ALA A 429 -22.96 -20.72 -16.79
N ASN A 430 -22.96 -21.88 -17.45
CA ASN A 430 -22.19 -23.05 -16.99
C ASN A 430 -20.71 -22.75 -17.24
N ASP A 431 -20.20 -21.78 -16.53
CA ASP A 431 -18.87 -21.24 -16.70
C ASP A 431 -18.12 -21.18 -15.36
N GLU A 432 -18.74 -21.73 -14.31
CA GLU A 432 -18.17 -21.92 -13.00
C GLU A 432 -18.79 -23.06 -12.18
N ALA A 433 -17.96 -23.66 -11.34
CA ALA A 433 -18.36 -24.47 -10.20
C ALA A 433 -18.44 -23.60 -8.94
N ARG A 434 -19.40 -23.91 -8.06
CA ARG A 434 -19.56 -23.22 -6.76
C ARG A 434 -19.57 -24.21 -5.62
N ILE A 435 -18.76 -23.91 -4.61
CA ILE A 435 -18.77 -24.60 -3.31
C ILE A 435 -19.18 -23.59 -2.26
N VAL A 436 -20.27 -23.85 -1.54
CA VAL A 436 -20.89 -22.91 -0.60
C VAL A 436 -20.66 -23.36 0.83
N PHE A 437 -20.33 -22.41 1.70
CA PHE A 437 -20.16 -22.60 3.14
C PHE A 437 -20.89 -21.51 3.90
N ASP A 438 -21.34 -21.82 5.11
CA ASP A 438 -21.65 -20.77 6.08
C ASP A 438 -20.36 -20.04 6.47
N ALA A 439 -20.34 -18.72 6.34
CA ALA A 439 -19.21 -17.93 6.79
C ALA A 439 -19.14 -17.99 8.33
N PRO A 440 -17.95 -18.14 8.94
CA PRO A 440 -17.85 -18.22 10.40
C PRO A 440 -18.41 -16.95 11.06
N ALA A 441 -19.25 -17.11 12.08
CA ALA A 441 -19.91 -15.97 12.75
C ALA A 441 -18.90 -14.95 13.32
N ASP A 442 -17.78 -15.44 13.85
CA ASP A 442 -16.69 -14.64 14.43
C ASP A 442 -15.66 -14.16 13.39
N TRP A 443 -15.94 -14.29 12.09
CA TRP A 443 -15.05 -13.79 11.04
C TRP A 443 -15.20 -12.27 10.87
N GLN A 444 -14.22 -11.57 11.43
CA GLN A 444 -14.19 -10.13 11.66
C GLN A 444 -12.81 -9.52 11.31
N PRO A 445 -12.68 -8.19 11.20
CA PRO A 445 -11.38 -7.52 11.02
C PRO A 445 -10.31 -8.03 11.99
N GLY A 446 -9.09 -8.25 11.51
CA GLY A 446 -7.97 -8.85 12.26
C GLY A 446 -7.90 -10.38 12.21
N SER A 447 -9.02 -11.06 11.93
CA SER A 447 -9.09 -12.53 11.80
C SER A 447 -9.02 -12.99 10.33
N LEU A 448 -8.55 -14.22 10.12
CA LEU A 448 -8.48 -14.86 8.79
C LEU A 448 -9.29 -16.15 8.79
N PHE A 449 -10.11 -16.36 7.78
CA PHE A 449 -10.66 -17.68 7.47
C PHE A 449 -9.71 -18.41 6.55
N ALA A 450 -9.28 -19.62 6.92
CA ALA A 450 -8.28 -20.40 6.21
C ALA A 450 -8.75 -21.83 5.95
N PHE A 451 -8.31 -22.40 4.83
CA PHE A 451 -8.51 -23.82 4.48
C PHE A 451 -7.50 -24.25 3.41
N ILE A 452 -7.33 -25.55 3.24
CA ILE A 452 -6.49 -26.14 2.19
C ILE A 452 -7.36 -26.55 1.00
N ALA A 453 -6.86 -26.24 -0.20
CA ALA A 453 -7.44 -26.65 -1.46
C ALA A 453 -6.42 -27.36 -2.34
N GLN A 454 -6.70 -28.60 -2.73
CA GLN A 454 -5.82 -29.41 -3.58
C GLN A 454 -6.57 -29.84 -4.85
N PRO A 455 -6.51 -29.02 -5.92
CA PRO A 455 -7.09 -29.37 -7.20
C PRO A 455 -6.17 -30.30 -8.02
N ASP A 456 -6.75 -31.15 -8.87
CA ASP A 456 -6.01 -31.93 -9.88
C ASP A 456 -5.72 -31.14 -11.18
N PHE A 457 -5.95 -29.83 -11.15
CA PHE A 457 -5.78 -28.91 -12.27
C PHE A 457 -5.45 -27.49 -11.77
N ASN A 458 -4.95 -26.64 -12.66
CA ASN A 458 -4.77 -25.23 -12.34
C ASN A 458 -6.14 -24.54 -12.40
N ALA A 459 -6.58 -23.95 -11.29
CA ALA A 459 -7.93 -23.42 -11.16
C ALA A 459 -7.92 -21.91 -10.98
N ALA A 460 -8.50 -21.17 -11.92
CA ALA A 460 -8.82 -19.76 -11.71
C ALA A 460 -9.99 -19.66 -10.73
N ILE A 461 -9.87 -18.82 -9.70
CA ILE A 461 -10.84 -18.79 -8.61
C ILE A 461 -11.21 -17.38 -8.15
N ALA A 462 -12.38 -17.28 -7.54
CA ALA A 462 -12.87 -16.07 -6.87
C ALA A 462 -13.74 -16.45 -5.67
N PHE A 463 -14.07 -15.45 -4.84
CA PHE A 463 -14.95 -15.63 -3.70
C PHE A 463 -16.09 -14.62 -3.74
N LEU A 464 -17.28 -15.05 -3.30
CA LEU A 464 -18.41 -14.16 -3.02
C LEU A 464 -18.83 -14.34 -1.57
N LEU A 465 -19.11 -13.23 -0.89
CA LEU A 465 -19.92 -13.21 0.31
C LEU A 465 -21.32 -12.79 -0.07
N VAL A 466 -22.32 -13.53 0.39
CA VAL A 466 -23.73 -13.24 0.15
C VAL A 466 -24.46 -13.21 1.48
N ASP A 467 -25.18 -12.14 1.79
CA ASP A 467 -26.04 -12.11 2.99
C ASP A 467 -27.45 -12.64 2.71
N SER A 468 -28.22 -12.79 3.78
CA SER A 468 -29.65 -13.16 3.73
C SER A 468 -30.55 -12.22 2.91
N GLN A 469 -30.08 -11.01 2.56
CA GLN A 469 -30.82 -10.06 1.71
C GLN A 469 -30.42 -10.15 0.24
N GLY A 470 -29.42 -10.98 -0.10
CA GLY A 470 -28.88 -11.13 -1.44
C GLY A 470 -27.84 -10.06 -1.81
N ASN A 471 -27.38 -9.24 -0.86
CA ASN A 471 -26.26 -8.34 -1.12
C ASN A 471 -24.98 -9.16 -1.31
N THR A 472 -24.12 -8.74 -2.24
CA THR A 472 -22.93 -9.50 -2.61
C THR A 472 -21.65 -8.68 -2.48
N ALA A 473 -20.61 -9.29 -1.91
CA ALA A 473 -19.27 -8.73 -1.88
C ALA A 473 -18.31 -9.72 -2.56
N SER A 474 -17.44 -9.23 -3.45
CA SER A 474 -16.61 -10.07 -4.31
C SER A 474 -15.13 -9.94 -4.01
N ARG A 475 -14.37 -10.98 -4.30
CA ARG A 475 -12.92 -10.96 -4.21
C ARG A 475 -12.30 -11.88 -5.26
N GLY A 476 -11.43 -11.32 -6.10
CA GLY A 476 -10.53 -12.11 -6.93
C GLY A 476 -9.46 -12.81 -6.08
N TYR A 477 -8.96 -13.96 -6.53
CA TYR A 477 -7.89 -14.68 -5.86
C TYR A 477 -6.91 -15.26 -6.89
N PRO A 478 -5.61 -15.43 -6.54
CA PRO A 478 -4.66 -16.07 -7.44
C PRO A 478 -5.10 -17.47 -7.88
N MET A 479 -4.69 -17.86 -9.08
CA MET A 479 -4.92 -19.22 -9.58
C MET A 479 -4.32 -20.26 -8.64
N LEU A 480 -5.09 -21.30 -8.33
CA LEU A 480 -4.61 -22.46 -7.59
C LEU A 480 -3.75 -23.33 -8.50
N LYS A 481 -2.71 -23.92 -7.93
CA LYS A 481 -1.84 -24.86 -8.64
C LYS A 481 -2.35 -26.29 -8.51
N ALA A 482 -2.28 -27.03 -9.61
CA ALA A 482 -2.57 -28.46 -9.64
C ALA A 482 -1.63 -29.25 -8.71
N ASP A 483 -2.13 -30.36 -8.19
CA ASP A 483 -1.36 -31.41 -7.51
C ASP A 483 -0.57 -30.94 -6.28
N CYS A 484 -1.01 -29.87 -5.62
CA CYS A 484 -0.45 -29.42 -4.36
C CYS A 484 -1.48 -28.79 -3.41
N GLU A 485 -1.15 -28.78 -2.12
CA GLU A 485 -1.95 -28.10 -1.10
C GLU A 485 -1.85 -26.58 -1.31
N ASN A 486 -2.90 -25.95 -1.81
CA ASN A 486 -2.95 -24.49 -1.89
C ASN A 486 -3.51 -23.96 -0.57
N LEU A 487 -2.71 -23.14 0.11
CA LEU A 487 -3.13 -22.45 1.32
C LEU A 487 -4.04 -21.27 0.94
N ILE A 488 -5.34 -21.39 1.25
CA ILE A 488 -6.31 -20.32 1.04
C ILE A 488 -6.51 -19.57 2.36
N MET A 489 -6.34 -18.25 2.30
CA MET A 489 -6.62 -17.35 3.43
C MET A 489 -7.44 -16.17 2.97
N LEU A 490 -8.49 -15.85 3.73
CA LEU A 490 -9.44 -14.79 3.42
C LEU A 490 -9.59 -13.86 4.62
N ALA A 491 -9.51 -12.56 4.35
CA ALA A 491 -9.83 -11.50 5.31
C ALA A 491 -11.13 -10.81 4.86
N PRO A 492 -12.06 -10.44 5.76
CA PRO A 492 -13.32 -9.78 5.38
C PRO A 492 -13.06 -8.46 4.63
N VAL A 493 -12.06 -7.72 5.09
CA VAL A 493 -11.60 -6.46 4.48
C VAL A 493 -11.16 -6.64 3.02
N GLY A 494 -10.76 -7.83 2.60
CA GLY A 494 -10.35 -8.08 1.21
C GLY A 494 -11.50 -8.23 0.21
N PHE A 495 -12.77 -8.20 0.65
CA PHE A 495 -13.92 -8.24 -0.23
C PHE A 495 -14.38 -6.84 -0.61
N GLU A 496 -14.57 -6.63 -1.91
CA GLU A 496 -15.19 -5.45 -2.49
C GLU A 496 -16.64 -5.37 -1.99
N ASN A 497 -17.05 -4.20 -1.49
CA ASN A 497 -18.40 -3.98 -0.95
C ASN A 497 -18.75 -4.76 0.35
N GLU A 498 -17.78 -5.27 1.13
CA GLU A 498 -18.11 -5.95 2.41
C GLU A 498 -18.95 -5.08 3.37
N GLY A 499 -18.77 -3.75 3.36
CA GLY A 499 -19.60 -2.83 4.15
C GLY A 499 -21.09 -2.82 3.79
N THR A 500 -21.50 -3.48 2.69
CA THR A 500 -22.91 -3.67 2.31
C THR A 500 -23.51 -4.99 2.81
N ILE A 501 -22.69 -5.89 3.35
CA ILE A 501 -23.08 -7.22 3.79
C ILE A 501 -23.49 -7.17 5.27
N GLY A 502 -24.70 -7.65 5.58
CA GLY A 502 -25.21 -7.72 6.95
C GLY A 502 -25.45 -9.15 7.46
N GLY A 503 -25.49 -9.34 8.79
CA GLY A 503 -26.03 -10.55 9.42
C GLY A 503 -25.30 -11.86 9.08
N ASP A 504 -26.08 -12.92 8.91
CA ASP A 504 -25.63 -14.25 8.48
C ASP A 504 -25.22 -14.22 7.01
N ARG A 505 -24.09 -14.87 6.73
CA ARG A 505 -23.36 -14.74 5.47
C ARG A 505 -22.99 -16.12 4.93
N GLU A 506 -23.21 -16.33 3.64
CA GLU A 506 -22.68 -17.47 2.90
C GLU A 506 -21.38 -17.05 2.19
N LEU A 507 -20.36 -17.90 2.26
CA LEU A 507 -19.16 -17.79 1.43
C LEU A 507 -19.28 -18.76 0.25
N LYS A 508 -19.22 -18.23 -0.97
CA LYS A 508 -19.21 -19.01 -2.20
C LYS A 508 -17.81 -19.01 -2.79
N PHE A 509 -17.18 -20.17 -2.80
CA PHE A 509 -15.92 -20.43 -3.48
C PHE A 509 -16.21 -20.76 -4.96
N ARG A 510 -15.82 -19.85 -5.85
CA ARG A 510 -16.04 -19.95 -7.30
C ARG A 510 -14.80 -20.49 -7.97
N ILE A 511 -14.99 -21.46 -8.84
CA ILE A 511 -13.94 -22.05 -9.68
C ILE A 511 -14.40 -21.88 -11.12
N PHE A 512 -13.66 -21.13 -11.94
CA PHE A 512 -14.04 -20.89 -13.33
C PHE A 512 -13.77 -22.16 -14.17
N THR A 513 -14.78 -22.58 -14.94
CA THR A 513 -14.78 -23.86 -15.68
C THR A 513 -14.85 -23.69 -17.19
N GLN A 514 -14.84 -22.45 -17.70
CA GLN A 514 -14.93 -22.11 -19.13
C GLN A 514 -13.96 -22.90 -20.03
N ASP A 515 -12.75 -23.14 -19.53
CA ASP A 515 -11.66 -23.79 -20.28
C ASP A 515 -11.53 -25.29 -19.98
N LEU A 516 -12.44 -25.89 -19.21
CA LEU A 516 -12.40 -27.31 -18.85
C LEU A 516 -13.14 -28.16 -19.90
N ASP A 517 -12.49 -29.25 -20.30
CA ASP A 517 -12.98 -30.20 -21.32
C ASP A 517 -13.37 -31.57 -20.73
N SER A 518 -13.17 -31.76 -19.44
CA SER A 518 -13.27 -33.03 -18.74
C SER A 518 -13.55 -32.80 -17.26
N ASP A 519 -14.10 -33.81 -16.61
CA ASP A 519 -14.31 -33.79 -15.16
C ASP A 519 -12.99 -33.57 -14.42
N LYS A 520 -13.05 -32.73 -13.38
CA LYS A 520 -11.96 -32.39 -12.48
C LYS A 520 -12.34 -32.65 -11.03
N SER A 521 -11.35 -32.62 -10.17
CA SER A 521 -11.57 -32.74 -8.74
C SER A 521 -10.77 -31.72 -7.94
N ILE A 522 -11.34 -31.35 -6.80
CA ILE A 522 -10.67 -30.54 -5.79
C ILE A 522 -10.95 -31.12 -4.42
N VAL A 523 -9.89 -31.33 -3.64
CA VAL A 523 -10.01 -31.75 -2.24
C VAL A 523 -9.93 -30.53 -1.35
N LEU A 524 -10.88 -30.39 -0.42
CA LEU A 524 -10.89 -29.32 0.58
C LEU A 524 -10.74 -29.87 1.99
N SER A 525 -9.82 -29.31 2.78
CA SER A 525 -9.58 -29.76 4.15
C SER A 525 -9.18 -28.62 5.09
N ASP A 526 -9.09 -28.95 6.38
CA ASP A 526 -8.43 -28.14 7.42
C ASP A 526 -8.99 -26.72 7.57
N TYR A 527 -10.32 -26.58 7.57
CA TYR A 527 -10.98 -25.31 7.81
C TYR A 527 -10.66 -24.75 9.20
N ALA A 528 -10.19 -23.50 9.26
CA ALA A 528 -9.86 -22.84 10.51
C ALA A 528 -10.19 -21.34 10.50
N LEU A 529 -10.56 -20.83 11.66
CA LEU A 529 -10.56 -19.39 11.94
C LEU A 529 -9.28 -19.05 12.72
N LEU A 530 -8.49 -18.14 12.15
CA LEU A 530 -7.22 -17.67 12.69
C LEU A 530 -7.44 -16.29 13.30
N SER A 531 -7.51 -16.20 14.62
CA SER A 531 -7.87 -14.98 15.35
C SER A 531 -6.70 -14.02 15.53
N GLY A 532 -5.46 -14.48 15.31
CA GLY A 532 -4.28 -13.63 15.45
C GLY A 532 -2.98 -14.25 14.93
N PRO A 533 -1.84 -13.56 15.13
CA PRO A 533 -0.52 -14.02 14.67
C PRO A 533 -0.11 -15.41 15.16
N ALA A 534 -0.51 -15.82 16.36
CA ALA A 534 -0.21 -17.13 16.91
C ALA A 534 -0.86 -18.26 16.09
N ASP A 535 -2.16 -18.15 15.85
CA ASP A 535 -2.93 -19.12 15.05
C ASP A 535 -2.37 -19.22 13.64
N VAL A 536 -2.03 -18.08 13.03
CA VAL A 536 -1.39 -18.04 11.71
C VAL A 536 -0.06 -18.81 11.70
N ALA A 537 0.76 -18.63 12.74
CA ALA A 537 2.03 -19.35 12.87
C ALA A 537 1.82 -20.86 12.95
N THR A 538 0.90 -21.30 13.80
CA THR A 538 0.60 -22.71 14.04
C THR A 538 -0.03 -23.35 12.81
N TYR A 539 -0.97 -22.68 12.15
CA TYR A 539 -1.61 -23.17 10.93
C TYR A 539 -0.62 -23.32 9.78
N ILE A 540 0.22 -22.30 9.52
CA ILE A 540 1.24 -22.36 8.46
C ILE A 540 2.30 -23.43 8.77
N ALA A 541 2.68 -23.61 10.03
CA ALA A 541 3.63 -24.65 10.43
C ALA A 541 3.08 -26.06 10.17
N ALA A 542 1.77 -26.28 10.31
CA ALA A 542 1.10 -27.53 9.96
C ALA A 542 1.11 -27.80 8.45
N HIS A 543 1.12 -26.75 7.62
CA HIS A 543 1.08 -26.80 6.16
C HIS A 543 2.36 -26.23 5.52
N LYS A 544 3.53 -26.60 6.05
CA LYS A 544 4.83 -26.05 5.62
C LYS A 544 5.14 -26.28 4.12
N ASP A 545 4.58 -27.34 3.55
CA ASP A 545 4.80 -27.78 2.16
C ASP A 545 3.74 -27.21 1.20
N ALA A 546 2.82 -26.36 1.69
CA ALA A 546 1.77 -25.78 0.87
C ALA A 546 2.31 -24.88 -0.26
N CYS A 547 1.69 -25.00 -1.42
CA CYS A 547 1.75 -24.06 -2.52
C CYS A 547 1.20 -22.71 -2.07
N TYR A 548 2.09 -21.75 -1.85
CA TYR A 548 1.75 -20.38 -1.50
C TYR A 548 2.33 -19.40 -2.52
N ARG A 549 1.55 -18.39 -2.90
CA ARG A 549 2.00 -17.36 -3.86
C ARG A 549 3.13 -16.54 -3.22
N GLN A 550 4.24 -16.41 -3.93
CA GLN A 550 5.44 -15.72 -3.41
C GLN A 550 5.72 -14.38 -4.09
N ASN A 551 5.12 -14.10 -5.24
CA ASN A 551 5.33 -12.84 -5.96
C ASN A 551 4.48 -11.76 -5.29
N THR A 552 5.12 -10.67 -4.88
CA THR A 552 4.43 -9.48 -4.36
C THR A 552 3.82 -8.67 -5.49
N LEU A 553 3.13 -7.57 -5.15
CA LEU A 553 2.83 -6.50 -6.11
C LEU A 553 4.05 -5.60 -6.37
N ILE A 554 5.13 -5.78 -5.60
CA ILE A 554 6.35 -4.97 -5.61
C ILE A 554 7.42 -5.58 -6.55
N ASP A 555 7.31 -6.87 -6.85
CA ASP A 555 8.13 -7.60 -7.84
C ASP A 555 7.46 -7.61 -9.22
#